data_AF-A0A6L7X9Y4-F1
#
_entry.id   AF-A0A6L7X9Y4-F1
#
_cell.length_a   1.000
_cell.length_b   1.000
_cell.length_c   1.000
_cell.angle_alpha   90.00
_cell.angle_beta   90.00
_cell.angle_gamma   90.00
#
_symmetry.space_group_name_H-M   'P 1'
#
loop_
_entity.id
_entity.type
_entity.pdbx_description
1 polymer ?
#
loop_
_entity_poly.entity_id
_entity_poly.type
_entity_poly.pdbx_seq_one_letter_code
_entity_poly.pdbx_strand_id
1 'polypeptide(L)'
;MEVDNIPPAQSWEQRAKAVQPMPGGYSGYLNSLRRVCDAISRLQPSHTDLAQWMQEQFDLTHKSARSRESFLRKAGITQSVGGRVQITAEADRWYTAGNDGVLIALLHSRVQFIGEMLAQLLDTPKSPGELQKLAESYGLFWENRAQIRLRRGWLESARLIEPDDQGRLRLTDSGRDLASRLELHLPTKADQSPGPDEPLAPTPNGTDRNDPRQVTHPAISFAASVAEEVRAASTDSNHPDRLELAVRDAFRFLGFVADRLGGSGVTDVLVRAPLSKSDSYVVAVDAKSVGSGSLRDHQVDWVTLKDHRVQHNATYSLLVAPNPKGTRLVERAAEYQVALLAADKLADLCLQHGEAPLDLKEYEPLFRDGGEVDTNQIDVAARNSVRLRQLAAALCTKLAEQADTVGRLTARDLWLLMSGSDLGRTSSEQEIQWVLDALASPIVGAVQGSNPASGYVLASHPRVCQMRLLLLGRELNAEGN
;
A
#
# COMPACT_ATOMS: atom_id res chain seq x y z
N MET A 1 36.23 7.36 18.22
CA MET A 1 36.13 7.91 16.85
C MET A 1 35.23 9.13 16.98
N GLU A 2 35.81 10.32 16.87
CA GLU A 2 35.25 11.61 17.28
C GLU A 2 33.83 11.85 16.77
N VAL A 3 32.88 12.06 17.69
CA VAL A 3 31.46 12.36 17.41
C VAL A 3 31.16 13.82 17.76
N ASP A 4 32.07 14.73 17.38
CA ASP A 4 32.17 16.04 18.03
C ASP A 4 31.58 17.20 17.23
N ASN A 5 30.75 16.95 16.21
CA ASN A 5 30.11 18.06 15.48
C ASN A 5 28.62 17.83 15.25
N ILE A 6 27.86 17.94 16.35
CA ILE A 6 26.40 18.11 16.30
C ILE A 6 26.11 19.47 15.63
N PRO A 7 25.29 19.52 14.57
CA PRO A 7 24.96 20.79 13.93
C PRO A 7 24.26 21.71 14.95
N PRO A 8 24.68 22.99 15.06
CA PRO A 8 24.05 23.93 15.98
C PRO A 8 22.59 24.10 15.61
N ALA A 9 21.73 24.15 16.61
CA ALA A 9 20.31 24.21 16.39
C ALA A 9 19.88 25.63 15.99
N GLN A 10 18.99 25.76 14.99
CA GLN A 10 18.43 27.06 14.64
C GLN A 10 17.58 27.61 15.78
N SER A 11 17.28 28.91 15.75
CA SER A 11 16.33 29.49 16.72
C SER A 11 15.01 28.76 16.63
N TRP A 12 14.31 28.62 17.77
CA TRP A 12 13.11 27.80 17.85
C TRP A 12 12.09 28.16 16.77
N GLU A 13 11.87 29.46 16.53
CA GLU A 13 10.91 30.00 15.56
C GLU A 13 11.26 29.70 14.10
N GLN A 14 12.54 29.45 13.80
CA GLN A 14 13.01 29.10 12.46
C GLN A 14 12.84 27.61 12.16
N ARG A 15 12.69 26.77 13.19
CA ARG A 15 12.52 25.33 13.03
C ARG A 15 11.12 24.99 12.55
N ALA A 16 11.02 24.03 11.63
CA ALA A 16 9.75 23.54 11.12
C ALA A 16 8.93 22.87 12.22
N LYS A 17 7.62 23.18 12.27
CA LYS A 17 6.68 22.54 13.19
C LYS A 17 6.28 21.14 12.74
N ALA A 18 6.24 20.91 11.44
CA ALA A 18 5.80 19.64 10.85
C ALA A 18 6.99 18.79 10.39
N VAL A 19 6.90 17.49 10.61
CA VAL A 19 7.75 16.49 9.93
C VAL A 19 6.95 15.74 8.88
N GLN A 20 7.65 15.21 7.87
CA GLN A 20 7.07 14.25 6.94
C GLN A 20 7.59 12.84 7.22
N PRO A 21 6.76 11.80 6.99
CA PRO A 21 7.20 10.41 7.07
C PRO A 21 8.15 10.06 5.94
N MET A 22 8.99 9.05 6.14
CA MET A 22 9.59 8.29 5.04
C MET A 22 8.89 6.92 4.89
N PRO A 23 8.97 6.25 3.73
CA PRO A 23 8.44 4.90 3.56
C PRO A 23 9.12 3.89 4.51
N GLY A 24 8.43 2.77 4.81
CA GLY A 24 9.01 1.66 5.59
C GLY A 24 8.57 1.54 7.06
N GLY A 25 7.59 2.32 7.51
CA GLY A 25 7.09 2.26 8.89
C GLY A 25 8.12 2.76 9.92
N TYR A 26 7.85 2.60 11.22
CA TYR A 26 8.68 3.20 12.29
C TYR A 26 10.14 2.73 12.30
N SER A 27 10.47 1.58 11.72
CA SER A 27 11.86 1.09 11.63
C SER A 27 12.54 1.38 10.29
N GLY A 28 11.81 1.88 9.28
CA GLY A 28 12.28 1.95 7.90
C GLY A 28 12.61 3.34 7.35
N TYR A 29 12.35 4.42 8.11
CA TYR A 29 12.50 5.79 7.61
C TYR A 29 13.92 6.09 7.12
N LEU A 30 14.93 5.72 7.91
CA LEU A 30 16.33 5.96 7.59
C LEU A 30 16.81 5.09 6.42
N ASN A 31 16.31 3.87 6.28
CA ASN A 31 16.64 3.01 5.13
C ASN A 31 16.11 3.60 3.83
N SER A 32 14.87 4.10 3.85
CA SER A 32 14.30 4.80 2.69
C SER A 32 15.04 6.10 2.41
N LEU A 33 15.46 6.84 3.44
CA LEU A 33 16.27 8.04 3.26
C LEU A 33 17.63 7.74 2.63
N ARG A 34 18.31 6.66 3.02
CA ARG A 34 19.57 6.23 2.39
C ARG A 34 19.38 5.97 0.89
N ARG A 35 18.30 5.27 0.50
CA ARG A 35 17.96 5.07 -0.93
C ARG A 35 17.74 6.38 -1.68
N VAL A 36 17.15 7.39 -1.02
CA VAL A 36 17.01 8.74 -1.60
C VAL A 36 18.38 9.39 -1.78
N CYS A 37 19.26 9.32 -0.79
CA CYS A 37 20.62 9.86 -0.88
C CYS A 37 21.45 9.16 -1.97
N ASP A 38 21.32 7.83 -2.12
CA ASP A 38 21.94 7.06 -3.21
C ASP A 38 21.49 7.59 -4.57
N ALA A 39 20.19 7.82 -4.73
CA ALA A 39 19.60 8.30 -5.97
C ALA A 39 20.01 9.74 -6.29
N ILE A 40 20.05 10.62 -5.29
CA ILE A 40 20.54 12.00 -5.45
C ILE A 40 21.99 11.97 -5.94
N SER A 41 22.84 11.18 -5.28
CA SER A 41 24.26 11.07 -5.61
C SER A 41 24.47 10.56 -7.04
N ARG A 42 23.70 9.53 -7.45
CA ARG A 42 23.80 8.90 -8.77
C ARG A 42 23.18 9.72 -9.90
N LEU A 43 22.01 10.30 -9.68
CA LEU A 43 21.17 10.88 -10.76
C LEU A 43 21.30 12.40 -10.87
N GLN A 44 21.77 13.08 -9.80
CA GLN A 44 21.80 14.55 -9.71
C GLN A 44 20.48 15.17 -10.21
N PRO A 45 19.32 14.78 -9.64
CA PRO A 45 18.01 15.11 -10.18
C PRO A 45 17.66 16.59 -9.97
N SER A 46 16.69 17.13 -10.72
CA SER A 46 16.01 18.36 -10.29
C SER A 46 15.05 18.06 -9.11
N HIS A 47 14.48 19.10 -8.47
CA HIS A 47 13.47 18.89 -7.42
C HIS A 47 12.24 18.13 -7.93
N THR A 48 11.83 18.40 -9.17
CA THR A 48 10.71 17.72 -9.83
C THR A 48 11.06 16.25 -10.09
N ASP A 49 12.24 15.99 -10.64
CA ASP A 49 12.66 14.61 -10.95
C ASP A 49 12.89 13.80 -9.68
N LEU A 50 13.38 14.42 -8.60
CA LEU A 50 13.52 13.75 -7.31
C LEU A 50 12.15 13.38 -6.73
N ALA A 51 11.18 14.29 -6.78
CA ALA A 51 9.83 13.99 -6.34
C ALA A 51 9.19 12.88 -7.19
N GLN A 52 9.37 12.89 -8.51
CA GLN A 52 8.91 11.82 -9.39
C GLN A 52 9.59 10.48 -9.08
N TRP A 53 10.92 10.48 -8.90
CA TRP A 53 11.66 9.29 -8.52
C TRP A 53 11.17 8.72 -7.18
N MET A 54 10.94 9.58 -6.18
CA MET A 54 10.36 9.16 -4.90
C MET A 54 8.93 8.63 -5.05
N GLN A 55 8.16 9.16 -6.01
CA GLN A 55 6.83 8.68 -6.35
C GLN A 55 6.87 7.23 -6.83
N GLU A 56 7.72 6.96 -7.82
CA GLU A 56 7.86 5.65 -8.46
C GLU A 56 8.50 4.61 -7.51
N GLN A 57 9.57 4.98 -6.80
CA GLN A 57 10.35 4.03 -6.02
C GLN A 57 9.72 3.59 -4.71
N PHE A 58 8.77 4.38 -4.22
CA PHE A 58 8.12 4.16 -2.94
C PHE A 58 6.60 4.11 -3.04
N ASP A 59 6.05 4.06 -4.26
CA ASP A 59 4.62 4.01 -4.54
C ASP A 59 3.84 5.11 -3.79
N LEU A 60 4.32 6.35 -3.91
CA LEU A 60 3.70 7.51 -3.28
C LEU A 60 2.74 8.19 -4.26
N THR A 61 1.72 8.89 -3.76
CA THR A 61 0.99 9.84 -4.62
C THR A 61 1.87 11.04 -4.95
N HIS A 62 1.64 11.70 -6.08
CA HIS A 62 2.40 12.88 -6.50
C HIS A 62 2.48 13.98 -5.42
N LYS A 63 1.35 14.30 -4.76
CA LYS A 63 1.31 15.26 -3.65
C LYS A 63 2.16 14.81 -2.47
N SER A 64 2.13 13.52 -2.17
CA SER A 64 2.85 12.89 -1.07
C SER A 64 4.37 12.91 -1.32
N ALA A 65 4.80 12.63 -2.55
CA ALA A 65 6.20 12.70 -2.96
C ALA A 65 6.75 14.13 -2.92
N ARG A 66 6.02 15.11 -3.48
CA ARG A 66 6.41 16.54 -3.44
C ARG A 66 6.51 17.09 -2.02
N SER A 67 5.59 16.70 -1.12
CA SER A 67 5.65 17.13 0.28
C SER A 67 6.89 16.59 1.01
N ARG A 68 7.26 15.32 0.77
CA ARG A 68 8.49 14.73 1.33
C ARG A 68 9.74 15.37 0.78
N GLU A 69 9.83 15.55 -0.54
CA GLU A 69 10.94 16.27 -1.18
C GLU A 69 11.12 17.66 -0.53
N SER A 70 10.03 18.42 -0.41
CA SER A 70 10.03 19.74 0.21
C SER A 70 10.49 19.70 1.66
N PHE A 71 10.06 18.68 2.42
CA PHE A 71 10.52 18.46 3.80
C PHE A 71 12.01 18.16 3.88
N LEU A 72 12.56 17.29 3.02
CA LEU A 72 14.00 16.97 3.04
C LEU A 72 14.86 18.24 2.84
N ARG A 73 14.40 19.16 2.00
CA ARG A 73 15.03 20.47 1.81
C ARG A 73 14.92 21.34 3.07
N LYS A 74 13.71 21.48 3.64
CA LYS A 74 13.48 22.28 4.87
C LYS A 74 14.26 21.73 6.08
N ALA A 75 14.35 20.41 6.19
CA ALA A 75 15.09 19.69 7.21
C ALA A 75 16.61 19.77 7.04
N GLY A 76 17.11 20.43 5.98
CA GLY A 76 18.53 20.60 5.73
C GLY A 76 19.24 19.33 5.27
N ILE A 77 18.50 18.32 4.79
CA ILE A 77 19.07 17.07 4.26
C ILE A 77 19.53 17.28 2.81
N THR A 78 18.77 18.07 2.04
CA THR A 78 19.08 18.39 0.65
C THR A 78 19.21 19.90 0.42
N GLN A 79 19.97 20.26 -0.61
CA GLN A 79 20.18 21.62 -1.08
C GLN A 79 20.11 21.69 -2.61
N SER A 80 19.91 22.88 -3.16
CA SER A 80 19.91 23.12 -4.61
C SER A 80 21.22 23.78 -5.02
N VAL A 81 21.95 23.16 -5.94
CA VAL A 81 23.20 23.69 -6.51
C VAL A 81 23.09 23.61 -8.04
N GLY A 82 23.10 24.76 -8.72
CA GLY A 82 22.98 24.82 -10.17
C GLY A 82 21.68 24.21 -10.72
N GLY A 83 20.58 24.26 -9.95
CA GLY A 83 19.29 23.66 -10.31
C GLY A 83 19.19 22.15 -10.11
N ARG A 84 20.26 21.50 -9.60
CA ARG A 84 20.28 20.09 -9.21
C ARG A 84 20.18 19.94 -7.69
N VAL A 85 19.52 18.88 -7.25
CA VAL A 85 19.45 18.51 -5.85
C VAL A 85 20.73 17.78 -5.47
N GLN A 86 21.31 18.19 -4.34
CA GLN A 86 22.46 17.54 -3.73
C GLN A 86 22.18 17.32 -2.24
N ILE A 87 22.83 16.34 -1.63
CA ILE A 87 22.82 16.18 -0.17
C ILE A 87 23.70 17.28 0.46
N THR A 88 23.34 17.74 1.65
CA THR A 88 24.15 18.71 2.41
C THR A 88 25.38 18.04 3.02
N ALA A 89 26.38 18.82 3.42
CA ALA A 89 27.57 18.29 4.08
C ALA A 89 27.22 17.57 5.41
N GLU A 90 26.22 18.07 6.14
CA GLU A 90 25.69 17.44 7.36
C GLU A 90 25.07 16.06 7.05
N ALA A 91 24.24 15.99 6.00
CA ALA A 91 23.61 14.74 5.58
C ALA A 91 24.63 13.73 5.04
N ASP A 92 25.64 14.20 4.31
CA ASP A 92 26.72 13.37 3.80
C ASP A 92 27.57 12.75 4.93
N ARG A 93 27.82 13.49 6.01
CA ARG A 93 28.48 12.95 7.21
C ARG A 93 27.69 11.78 7.80
N TRP A 94 26.37 11.91 7.93
CA TRP A 94 25.52 10.79 8.35
C TRP A 94 25.60 9.62 7.38
N TYR A 95 25.43 9.91 6.08
CA TYR A 95 25.39 8.91 5.02
C TYR A 95 26.68 8.08 4.95
N THR A 96 27.84 8.72 5.08
CA THR A 96 29.14 8.06 5.01
C THR A 96 29.56 7.42 6.34
N ALA A 97 29.27 8.04 7.48
CA ALA A 97 29.70 7.53 8.79
C ALA A 97 28.80 6.44 9.37
N GLY A 98 27.57 6.28 8.85
CA GLY A 98 26.60 5.30 9.35
C GLY A 98 26.08 5.58 10.78
N ASN A 99 26.34 6.77 11.32
CA ASN A 99 25.90 7.15 12.67
C ASN A 99 24.55 7.88 12.62
N ASP A 100 23.47 7.14 12.85
CA ASP A 100 22.09 7.65 12.78
C ASP A 100 21.80 8.81 13.75
N GLY A 101 22.56 8.93 14.83
CA GLY A 101 22.46 10.06 15.76
C GLY A 101 22.78 11.41 15.09
N VAL A 102 23.67 11.44 14.09
CA VAL A 102 24.01 12.66 13.34
C VAL A 102 22.82 13.16 12.54
N LEU A 103 22.06 12.26 11.89
CA LEU A 103 20.84 12.62 11.18
C LEU A 103 19.77 13.16 12.14
N ILE A 104 19.58 12.51 13.29
CA ILE A 104 18.59 12.97 14.26
C ILE A 104 18.98 14.33 14.84
N ALA A 105 20.26 14.57 15.07
CA ALA A 105 20.77 15.88 15.45
C ALA A 105 20.53 16.95 14.37
N LEU A 106 20.71 16.60 13.09
CA LEU A 106 20.36 17.48 11.96
C LEU A 106 18.85 17.79 11.94
N LEU A 107 17.99 16.78 12.11
CA LEU A 107 16.54 17.00 12.21
C LEU A 107 16.21 17.92 13.40
N HIS A 108 16.78 17.66 14.58
CA HIS A 108 16.62 18.51 15.76
C HIS A 108 17.03 19.97 15.51
N SER A 109 18.08 20.19 14.73
CA SER A 109 18.54 21.54 14.41
C SER A 109 17.57 22.34 13.54
N ARG A 110 16.66 21.66 12.81
CA ARG A 110 15.75 22.26 11.83
C ARG A 110 14.27 22.03 12.11
N VAL A 111 13.93 21.18 13.07
CA VAL A 111 12.56 20.74 13.36
C VAL A 111 12.30 20.82 14.85
N GLN A 112 11.18 21.42 15.21
CA GLN A 112 10.74 21.54 16.59
C GLN A 112 10.39 20.18 17.19
N PHE A 113 10.74 19.99 18.47
CA PHE A 113 10.30 18.87 19.29
C PHE A 113 10.84 17.50 18.85
N ILE A 114 12.11 17.45 18.41
CA ILE A 114 12.83 16.19 18.12
C ILE A 114 13.67 15.80 19.34
N GLY A 115 14.67 16.62 19.67
CA GLY A 115 15.51 16.41 20.86
C GLY A 115 14.72 16.62 22.13
N GLU A 116 13.76 17.55 22.14
CA GLU A 116 12.88 17.77 23.29
C GLU A 116 12.04 16.52 23.57
N MET A 117 11.56 15.82 22.54
CA MET A 117 10.83 14.55 22.70
C MET A 117 11.73 13.47 23.30
N LEU A 118 13.02 13.38 22.90
CA LEU A 118 13.97 12.45 23.53
C LEU A 118 14.21 12.82 25.00
N ALA A 119 14.36 14.10 25.31
CA ALA A 119 14.59 14.58 26.66
C ALA A 119 13.43 14.24 27.61
N GLN A 120 12.18 14.32 27.13
CA GLN A 120 11.01 13.90 27.91
C GLN A 120 11.01 12.42 28.29
N LEU A 121 11.81 11.59 27.61
CA LEU A 121 11.92 10.15 27.84
C LEU A 121 13.14 9.76 28.71
N LEU A 122 13.93 10.73 29.20
CA LEU A 122 15.10 10.46 30.05
C LEU A 122 14.72 9.82 31.38
N ASP A 123 13.67 10.33 32.03
CA ASP A 123 13.28 9.87 33.37
C ASP A 123 12.39 8.64 33.34
N THR A 124 11.35 8.66 32.50
CA THR A 124 10.28 7.65 32.50
C THR A 124 9.73 7.41 31.09
N PRO A 125 9.34 6.15 30.77
CA PRO A 125 8.63 5.86 29.53
C PRO A 125 7.30 6.61 29.44
N LYS A 126 6.98 7.15 28.25
CA LYS A 126 5.75 7.94 28.03
C LYS A 126 4.94 7.41 26.86
N SER A 127 3.63 7.44 27.01
CA SER A 127 2.70 7.15 25.92
C SER A 127 2.71 8.27 24.87
N PRO A 128 2.32 7.99 23.61
CA PRO A 128 2.15 9.02 22.59
C PRO A 128 1.19 10.15 23.01
N GLY A 129 0.18 9.84 23.83
CA GLY A 129 -0.77 10.84 24.34
C GLY A 129 -0.14 11.79 25.36
N GLU A 130 0.75 11.31 26.22
CA GLU A 130 1.51 12.16 27.14
C GLU A 130 2.49 13.06 26.39
N LEU A 131 3.15 12.53 25.36
CA LEU A 131 4.05 13.31 24.52
C LEU A 131 3.33 14.40 23.71
N GLN A 132 2.09 14.15 23.26
CA GLN A 132 1.24 15.18 22.65
C GLN A 132 0.99 16.34 23.63
N LYS A 133 0.55 16.02 24.86
CA LYS A 133 0.31 17.03 25.91
C LYS A 133 1.57 17.80 26.26
N LEU A 134 2.73 17.13 26.27
CA LEU A 134 4.00 17.81 26.50
C LEU A 134 4.36 18.75 25.37
N ALA A 135 4.06 18.40 24.10
CA ALA A 135 4.31 19.28 22.96
C ALA A 135 3.54 20.63 23.07
N GLU A 136 2.36 20.65 23.68
CA GLU A 136 1.59 21.87 23.94
C GLU A 136 2.38 22.88 24.79
N SER A 137 3.21 22.41 25.73
CA SER A 137 4.10 23.28 26.53
C SER A 137 5.23 23.94 25.73
N TYR A 138 5.45 23.49 24.49
CA TYR A 138 6.37 24.08 23.51
C TYR A 138 5.63 24.92 22.45
N GLY A 139 4.34 25.18 22.64
CA GLY A 139 3.50 25.93 21.69
C GLY A 139 3.07 25.11 20.47
N LEU A 140 3.05 23.78 20.58
CA LEU A 140 2.68 22.86 19.51
C LEU A 140 1.30 22.25 19.77
N PHE A 141 0.26 22.98 19.35
CA PHE A 141 -1.14 22.60 19.52
C PHE A 141 -1.68 21.86 18.28
N TRP A 142 -1.15 20.67 17.99
CA TRP A 142 -1.63 19.86 16.85
C TRP A 142 -2.98 19.20 17.16
N GLU A 143 -3.88 19.16 16.17
CA GLU A 143 -5.24 18.64 16.33
C GLU A 143 -5.28 17.13 16.65
N ASN A 144 -4.29 16.39 16.17
CA ASN A 144 -4.20 14.94 16.33
C ASN A 144 -2.77 14.47 16.60
N ARG A 145 -2.61 13.17 16.83
CA ARG A 145 -1.32 12.55 17.22
C ARG A 145 -0.36 12.30 16.07
N ALA A 146 -0.67 12.71 14.84
CA ALA A 146 0.16 12.41 13.68
C ALA A 146 1.59 12.93 13.83
N GLN A 147 1.77 14.16 14.28
CA GLN A 147 3.09 14.76 14.45
C GLN A 147 3.96 14.04 15.50
N ILE A 148 3.36 13.45 16.53
CA ILE A 148 4.06 12.59 17.50
C ILE A 148 4.43 11.25 16.87
N ARG A 149 3.51 10.62 16.12
CA ARG A 149 3.80 9.35 15.42
C ARG A 149 4.93 9.52 14.40
N LEU A 150 4.94 10.62 13.66
CA LEU A 150 5.95 10.88 12.64
C LEU A 150 7.34 11.10 13.25
N ARG A 151 7.43 11.85 14.35
CA ARG A 151 8.68 12.00 15.12
C ARG A 151 9.17 10.67 15.68
N ARG A 152 8.25 9.88 16.25
CA ARG A 152 8.54 8.52 16.68
C ARG A 152 9.15 7.69 15.54
N GLY A 153 8.65 7.78 14.32
CA GLY A 153 9.20 7.03 13.18
C GLY A 153 10.65 7.36 12.85
N TRP A 154 11.05 8.63 12.94
CA TRP A 154 12.45 9.03 12.78
C TRP A 154 13.33 8.48 13.91
N LEU A 155 12.89 8.63 15.16
CA LEU A 155 13.66 8.23 16.34
C LEU A 155 13.78 6.70 16.50
N GLU A 156 12.71 5.95 16.21
CA GLU A 156 12.67 4.49 16.29
C GLU A 156 13.47 3.87 15.13
N SER A 157 13.42 4.46 13.93
CA SER A 157 14.23 4.01 12.79
C SER A 157 15.73 4.22 13.02
N ALA A 158 16.10 5.23 13.81
CA ALA A 158 17.46 5.46 14.30
C ALA A 158 17.81 4.63 15.56
N ARG A 159 16.91 3.77 16.04
CA ARG A 159 17.07 2.94 17.26
C ARG A 159 17.39 3.74 18.52
N LEU A 160 16.90 4.98 18.60
CA LEU A 160 17.07 5.84 19.78
C LEU A 160 15.95 5.65 20.81
N ILE A 161 14.79 5.20 20.34
CA ILE A 161 13.64 4.85 21.18
C ILE A 161 13.08 3.50 20.77
N GLU A 162 12.37 2.87 21.69
CA GLU A 162 11.64 1.63 21.47
C GLU A 162 10.38 1.58 22.36
N PRO A 163 9.34 0.81 21.98
CA PRO A 163 8.20 0.58 22.85
C PRO A 163 8.57 -0.36 24.01
N ASP A 164 8.07 -0.06 25.21
CA ASP A 164 8.03 -1.01 26.34
C ASP A 164 6.86 -2.01 26.17
N ASP A 165 6.75 -2.95 27.12
CA ASP A 165 5.70 -4.00 27.11
C ASP A 165 4.27 -3.43 27.14
N GLN A 166 4.11 -2.18 27.58
CA GLN A 166 2.84 -1.46 27.64
C GLN A 166 2.63 -0.54 26.43
N GLY A 167 3.55 -0.53 25.47
CA GLY A 167 3.51 0.30 24.28
C GLY A 167 3.89 1.77 24.50
N ARG A 168 4.42 2.14 25.67
CA ARG A 168 5.01 3.46 25.95
C ARG A 168 6.41 3.52 25.36
N LEU A 169 6.87 4.71 25.00
CA LEU A 169 8.19 4.90 24.40
C LEU A 169 9.23 5.05 25.50
N ARG A 170 10.37 4.36 25.38
CA ARG A 170 11.55 4.50 26.25
C ARG A 170 12.80 4.74 25.40
N LEU A 171 13.81 5.40 25.97
CA LEU A 171 15.11 5.58 25.32
C LEU A 171 15.93 4.28 25.35
N THR A 172 16.67 4.04 24.26
CA THR A 172 17.81 3.13 24.23
C THR A 172 19.06 3.81 24.81
N ASP A 173 20.17 3.08 24.96
CA ASP A 173 21.44 3.68 25.41
C ASP A 173 21.92 4.76 24.45
N SER A 174 21.85 4.50 23.13
CA SER A 174 22.17 5.50 22.11
C SER A 174 21.22 6.70 22.15
N GLY A 175 19.95 6.50 22.49
CA GLY A 175 18.99 7.57 22.69
C GLY A 175 19.36 8.48 23.88
N ARG A 176 19.77 7.89 25.00
CA ARG A 176 20.24 8.63 26.18
C ARG A 176 21.51 9.43 25.87
N ASP A 177 22.46 8.82 25.19
CA ASP A 177 23.73 9.47 24.80
C ASP A 177 23.52 10.64 23.83
N LEU A 178 22.59 10.51 22.87
CA LEU A 178 22.28 11.64 22.01
C LEU A 178 21.55 12.75 22.79
N ALA A 179 20.54 12.40 23.58
CA ALA A 179 19.72 13.37 24.31
C ALA A 179 20.54 14.26 25.25
N SER A 180 21.61 13.75 25.86
CA SER A 180 22.50 14.52 26.75
C SER A 180 23.38 15.54 26.03
N ARG A 181 23.50 15.44 24.70
CA ARG A 181 24.37 16.28 23.86
C ARG A 181 23.63 17.31 23.01
N LEU A 182 22.31 17.22 22.91
CA LEU A 182 21.50 18.14 22.12
C LEU A 182 21.26 19.45 22.88
N GLU A 183 21.36 20.57 22.16
CA GLU A 183 20.91 21.88 22.66
C GLU A 183 19.38 21.96 22.61
N LEU A 184 18.73 21.83 23.77
CA LEU A 184 17.27 21.73 23.87
C LEU A 184 16.63 23.10 24.06
N HIS A 185 15.47 23.30 23.42
CA HIS A 185 14.60 24.41 23.75
C HIS A 185 13.89 24.17 25.09
N LEU A 186 13.67 25.21 25.89
CA LEU A 186 12.90 25.11 27.13
C LEU A 186 11.42 25.43 26.89
N PRO A 187 10.47 24.77 27.59
CA PRO A 187 9.04 25.05 27.46
C PRO A 187 8.74 26.55 27.67
N THR A 188 7.96 27.15 26.77
CA THR A 188 7.54 28.54 26.88
C THR A 188 6.19 28.59 27.59
N LYS A 189 6.04 29.42 28.64
CA LYS A 189 4.70 29.81 29.13
C LYS A 189 4.06 30.71 28.06
N ALA A 190 3.24 30.17 27.16
CA ALA A 190 2.63 30.98 26.10
C ALA A 190 1.25 30.49 25.63
N ASP A 191 0.50 31.47 25.14
CA ASP A 191 -0.90 31.53 24.71
C ASP A 191 -1.39 30.34 23.85
N GLN A 192 -2.64 29.98 24.13
CA GLN A 192 -3.41 28.98 23.39
C GLN A 192 -3.83 29.56 22.04
N SER A 193 -3.09 29.24 20.98
CA SER A 193 -3.54 29.45 19.60
C SER A 193 -3.15 28.23 18.76
N PRO A 194 -4.11 27.55 18.13
CA PRO A 194 -3.82 26.45 17.22
C PRO A 194 -2.85 26.92 16.13
N GLY A 195 -1.72 26.23 15.97
CA GLY A 195 -0.83 26.48 14.85
C GLY A 195 -1.45 25.93 13.56
N PRO A 196 -1.18 26.53 12.38
CA PRO A 196 -1.63 25.96 11.13
C PRO A 196 -1.00 24.58 10.92
N ASP A 197 -1.83 23.54 10.76
CA ASP A 197 -1.39 22.22 10.37
C ASP A 197 -0.96 22.27 8.89
N GLU A 198 0.35 22.25 8.65
CA GLU A 198 0.89 22.13 7.30
C GLU A 198 0.45 20.77 6.71
N PRO A 199 -0.02 20.71 5.44
CA PRO A 199 -0.58 19.49 4.87
C PRO A 199 0.36 18.28 5.01
N LEU A 200 0.00 17.37 5.90
CA LEU A 200 0.73 16.12 6.11
C LEU A 200 0.60 15.24 4.88
N ALA A 201 1.72 14.69 4.41
CA ALA A 201 1.68 13.66 3.39
C ALA A 201 1.00 12.41 3.97
N PRO A 202 0.09 11.75 3.24
CA PRO A 202 -0.44 10.47 3.68
C PRO A 202 0.73 9.50 3.88
N THR A 203 0.83 8.95 5.09
CA THR A 203 1.81 7.93 5.45
C THR A 203 1.46 6.63 4.71
N PRO A 204 2.38 5.93 4.03
CA PRO A 204 2.13 4.60 3.49
C PRO A 204 2.05 3.53 4.59
N ASN A 205 2.28 3.88 5.86
CA ASN A 205 1.99 3.03 7.00
C ASN A 205 2.00 3.86 8.28
N GLY A 206 0.90 3.82 9.03
CA GLY A 206 0.75 4.54 10.29
C GLY A 206 -0.68 5.02 10.53
N THR A 207 -1.66 4.12 10.39
CA THR A 207 -3.02 4.33 10.89
C THR A 207 -2.97 4.72 12.37
N ASP A 208 -3.68 5.79 12.71
CA ASP A 208 -4.05 6.06 14.09
C ASP A 208 -4.76 4.82 14.62
N ARG A 209 -4.07 4.11 15.53
CA ARG A 209 -4.65 3.06 16.35
C ARG A 209 -5.69 3.72 17.26
N ASN A 210 -6.93 3.83 16.80
CA ASN A 210 -8.14 3.78 17.64
C ASN A 210 -9.46 3.76 16.85
N ASP A 211 -9.50 3.13 15.68
CA ASP A 211 -10.77 2.58 15.16
C ASP A 211 -10.51 1.17 14.57
N PRO A 212 -11.04 0.09 15.17
CA PRO A 212 -10.90 -1.27 14.68
C PRO A 212 -11.49 -1.54 13.28
N ARG A 213 -12.13 -0.56 12.63
CA ARG A 213 -12.86 -0.76 11.36
C ARG A 213 -12.27 -0.11 10.11
N GLN A 214 -11.11 0.57 10.18
CA GLN A 214 -10.54 1.28 9.00
C GLN A 214 -9.02 1.13 8.85
N VAL A 215 -8.52 -0.10 8.73
CA VAL A 215 -7.17 -0.34 8.17
C VAL A 215 -7.32 -0.65 6.70
N THR A 216 -7.17 0.35 5.83
CA THR A 216 -7.05 0.09 4.38
C THR A 216 -5.66 -0.48 4.10
N HIS A 217 -5.63 -1.73 3.65
CA HIS A 217 -4.41 -2.44 3.24
C HIS A 217 -3.72 -1.70 2.08
N PRO A 218 -2.39 -1.69 1.94
CA PRO A 218 -1.69 -1.02 0.83
C PRO A 218 -2.23 -1.43 -0.55
N ALA A 219 -2.58 -2.70 -0.74
CA ALA A 219 -3.23 -3.19 -1.96
C ALA A 219 -4.59 -2.52 -2.24
N ILE A 220 -5.39 -2.22 -1.21
CA ILE A 220 -6.68 -1.52 -1.33
C ILE A 220 -6.44 -0.06 -1.72
N SER A 221 -5.40 0.59 -1.17
CA SER A 221 -5.03 1.95 -1.55
C SER A 221 -4.53 2.05 -2.99
N PHE A 222 -3.75 1.08 -3.44
CA PHE A 222 -3.26 1.02 -4.81
C PHE A 222 -4.40 0.72 -5.79
N ALA A 223 -5.28 -0.23 -5.47
CA ALA A 223 -6.50 -0.53 -6.22
C ALA A 223 -7.36 0.73 -6.41
N ALA A 224 -7.52 1.55 -5.37
CA ALA A 224 -8.27 2.80 -5.45
C ALA A 224 -7.62 3.81 -6.41
N SER A 225 -6.29 3.92 -6.43
CA SER A 225 -5.57 4.80 -7.36
C SER A 225 -5.73 4.35 -8.81
N VAL A 226 -5.60 3.04 -9.06
CA VAL A 226 -5.81 2.44 -10.39
C VAL A 226 -7.25 2.66 -10.86
N ALA A 227 -8.21 2.38 -9.99
CA ALA A 227 -9.64 2.54 -10.27
C ALA A 227 -9.98 4.01 -10.61
N GLU A 228 -9.48 4.97 -9.84
CA GLU A 228 -9.72 6.39 -10.08
C GLU A 228 -9.14 6.85 -11.42
N GLU A 229 -7.93 6.40 -11.76
CA GLU A 229 -7.28 6.77 -13.01
C GLU A 229 -8.02 6.20 -14.24
N VAL A 230 -8.48 4.95 -14.18
CA VAL A 230 -9.32 4.34 -15.24
C VAL A 230 -10.59 5.18 -15.46
N ARG A 231 -11.29 5.54 -14.39
CA ARG A 231 -12.52 6.35 -14.48
C ARG A 231 -12.24 7.73 -15.08
N ALA A 232 -11.26 8.44 -14.54
CA ALA A 232 -10.90 9.78 -15.00
C ALA A 232 -10.45 9.79 -16.47
N ALA A 233 -9.56 8.89 -16.86
CA ALA A 233 -9.03 8.80 -18.22
C ALA A 233 -10.12 8.42 -19.24
N SER A 234 -11.15 7.65 -18.85
CA SER A 234 -12.20 7.20 -19.77
C SER A 234 -13.02 8.35 -20.38
N THR A 235 -13.04 9.50 -19.73
CA THR A 235 -13.77 10.70 -20.19
C THR A 235 -12.86 11.80 -20.72
N ASP A 236 -11.54 11.62 -20.68
CA ASP A 236 -10.56 12.59 -21.17
C ASP A 236 -10.23 12.35 -22.65
N SER A 237 -11.17 12.69 -23.53
CA SER A 237 -11.01 12.45 -24.98
C SER A 237 -9.89 13.25 -25.66
N ASN A 238 -9.28 14.20 -24.96
CA ASN A 238 -8.13 14.95 -25.46
C ASN A 238 -6.81 14.16 -25.29
N HIS A 239 -6.81 13.13 -24.44
CA HIS A 239 -5.63 12.33 -24.13
C HIS A 239 -5.97 10.82 -24.18
N PRO A 240 -6.31 10.26 -25.36
CA PRO A 240 -6.72 8.87 -25.48
C PRO A 240 -5.66 7.88 -24.96
N ASP A 241 -4.37 8.18 -25.17
CA ASP A 241 -3.24 7.39 -24.66
C ASP A 241 -3.29 7.17 -23.13
N ARG A 242 -3.89 8.12 -22.39
CA ARG A 242 -4.02 8.06 -20.93
C ARG A 242 -4.94 6.91 -20.51
N LEU A 243 -6.04 6.68 -21.24
CA LEU A 243 -6.93 5.56 -20.96
C LEU A 243 -6.26 4.23 -21.28
N GLU A 244 -5.49 4.15 -22.37
CA GLU A 244 -4.75 2.94 -22.72
C GLU A 244 -3.75 2.54 -21.62
N LEU A 245 -3.01 3.52 -21.08
CA LEU A 245 -2.11 3.30 -19.94
C LEU A 245 -2.88 2.86 -18.69
N ALA A 246 -4.00 3.50 -18.38
CA ALA A 246 -4.83 3.15 -17.24
C ALA A 246 -5.39 1.72 -17.34
N VAL A 247 -5.85 1.33 -18.54
CA VAL A 247 -6.34 -0.04 -18.82
C VAL A 247 -5.22 -1.07 -18.69
N ARG A 248 -4.03 -0.79 -19.21
CA ARG A 248 -2.84 -1.63 -19.02
C ARG A 248 -2.54 -1.83 -17.53
N ASP A 249 -2.51 -0.75 -16.77
CA ASP A 249 -2.15 -0.80 -15.35
C ASP A 249 -3.24 -1.48 -14.50
N ALA A 250 -4.52 -1.35 -14.89
CA ALA A 250 -5.62 -2.12 -14.32
C ALA A 250 -5.43 -3.63 -14.52
N PHE A 251 -5.17 -4.08 -15.75
CA PHE A 251 -4.95 -5.50 -16.01
C PHE A 251 -3.68 -6.04 -15.34
N ARG A 252 -2.60 -5.24 -15.26
CA ARG A 252 -1.41 -5.60 -14.46
C ARG A 252 -1.74 -5.76 -12.99
N PHE A 253 -2.55 -4.87 -12.43
CA PHE A 253 -3.00 -4.97 -11.05
C PHE A 253 -3.85 -6.22 -10.79
N LEU A 254 -4.69 -6.63 -11.75
CA LEU A 254 -5.45 -7.89 -11.70
C LEU A 254 -4.57 -9.15 -11.87
N GLY A 255 -3.25 -8.99 -12.07
CA GLY A 255 -2.28 -10.09 -12.18
C GLY A 255 -1.94 -10.52 -13.61
N PHE A 256 -2.46 -9.84 -14.64
CA PHE A 256 -2.14 -10.15 -16.03
C PHE A 256 -0.80 -9.54 -16.45
N VAL A 257 -0.19 -10.12 -17.48
CA VAL A 257 0.87 -9.44 -18.23
C VAL A 257 0.19 -8.58 -19.30
N ALA A 258 0.19 -7.26 -19.12
CA ALA A 258 -0.39 -6.33 -20.09
C ALA A 258 0.67 -5.38 -20.65
N ASP A 259 0.72 -5.23 -21.98
CA ASP A 259 1.62 -4.31 -22.66
C ASP A 259 0.84 -3.33 -23.53
N ARG A 260 1.19 -2.04 -23.44
CA ARG A 260 0.69 -1.04 -24.38
C ARG A 260 1.46 -1.17 -25.68
N LEU A 261 0.76 -1.34 -26.80
CA LEU A 261 1.38 -1.42 -28.12
C LEU A 261 1.38 -0.08 -28.83
N GLY A 262 0.30 0.71 -28.72
CA GLY A 262 0.19 2.12 -29.11
C GLY A 262 0.57 2.46 -30.56
N GLY A 263 -0.38 2.96 -31.35
CA GLY A 263 -0.13 3.45 -32.70
C GLY A 263 -1.29 3.21 -33.66
N SER A 264 -1.32 3.96 -34.77
CA SER A 264 -2.38 3.80 -35.77
C SER A 264 -2.33 2.40 -36.40
N GLY A 265 -3.42 1.64 -36.30
CA GLY A 265 -3.59 0.34 -36.95
C GLY A 265 -3.13 -0.88 -36.14
N VAL A 266 -3.02 -0.77 -34.81
CA VAL A 266 -2.69 -1.85 -33.87
C VAL A 266 -3.61 -1.73 -32.65
N THR A 267 -3.89 -2.84 -31.94
CA THR A 267 -4.65 -2.78 -30.67
C THR A 267 -3.91 -1.96 -29.62
N ASP A 268 -4.64 -1.30 -28.73
CA ASP A 268 -4.04 -0.39 -27.76
C ASP A 268 -3.22 -1.13 -26.70
N VAL A 269 -3.80 -2.22 -26.15
CA VAL A 269 -3.21 -3.02 -25.08
C VAL A 269 -3.36 -4.51 -25.37
N LEU A 270 -2.27 -5.27 -25.24
CA LEU A 270 -2.28 -6.72 -25.32
C LEU A 270 -2.16 -7.32 -23.93
N VAL A 271 -3.22 -8.00 -23.48
CA VAL A 271 -3.31 -8.62 -22.15
C VAL A 271 -3.12 -10.12 -22.27
N ARG A 272 -2.27 -10.70 -21.43
CA ARG A 272 -1.93 -12.13 -21.45
C ARG A 272 -2.12 -12.73 -20.05
N ALA A 273 -2.79 -13.87 -19.99
CA ALA A 273 -2.81 -14.74 -18.82
C ALA A 273 -1.77 -15.86 -19.01
N PRO A 274 -0.56 -15.74 -18.41
CA PRO A 274 0.53 -16.70 -18.61
C PRO A 274 0.33 -17.97 -17.78
N LEU A 275 -0.76 -18.70 -18.06
CA LEU A 275 -1.10 -19.97 -17.43
C LEU A 275 -0.47 -21.15 -18.20
N SER A 276 -0.96 -22.37 -17.94
CA SER A 276 -0.57 -23.58 -18.68
C SER A 276 -0.89 -23.44 -20.18
N LYS A 277 -0.29 -24.25 -21.05
CA LYS A 277 -0.55 -24.22 -22.50
C LYS A 277 -2.04 -24.39 -22.87
N SER A 278 -2.80 -25.14 -22.08
CA SER A 278 -4.25 -25.35 -22.32
C SER A 278 -5.14 -24.27 -21.71
N ASP A 279 -4.60 -23.48 -20.77
CA ASP A 279 -5.37 -22.48 -20.01
C ASP A 279 -4.94 -21.04 -20.29
N SER A 280 -3.80 -20.83 -20.96
CA SER A 280 -3.32 -19.52 -21.33
C SER A 280 -4.21 -18.90 -22.40
N TYR A 281 -4.52 -17.62 -22.25
CA TYR A 281 -5.26 -16.86 -23.23
C TYR A 281 -4.72 -15.44 -23.38
N VAL A 282 -5.01 -14.83 -24.53
CA VAL A 282 -4.58 -13.49 -24.88
C VAL A 282 -5.81 -12.66 -25.26
N VAL A 283 -5.88 -11.43 -24.78
CA VAL A 283 -6.96 -10.49 -25.08
C VAL A 283 -6.37 -9.28 -25.79
N ALA A 284 -6.85 -8.99 -26.99
CA ALA A 284 -6.61 -7.71 -27.66
C ALA A 284 -7.60 -6.69 -27.09
N VAL A 285 -7.09 -5.65 -26.44
CA VAL A 285 -7.89 -4.65 -25.75
C VAL A 285 -7.75 -3.30 -26.45
N ASP A 286 -8.86 -2.78 -26.94
CA ASP A 286 -8.95 -1.42 -27.45
C ASP A 286 -9.65 -0.55 -26.40
N ALA A 287 -9.09 0.63 -26.14
CA ALA A 287 -9.50 1.52 -25.08
C ALA A 287 -9.95 2.85 -25.68
N LYS A 288 -11.23 3.20 -25.50
CA LYS A 288 -11.83 4.36 -26.15
C LYS A 288 -12.35 5.39 -25.16
N SER A 289 -11.64 6.50 -25.04
CA SER A 289 -12.07 7.65 -24.25
C SER A 289 -13.16 8.45 -24.97
N VAL A 290 -14.20 8.88 -24.26
CA VAL A 290 -15.31 9.66 -24.84
C VAL A 290 -15.69 10.81 -23.92
N GLY A 291 -15.52 12.05 -24.38
CA GLY A 291 -15.78 13.27 -23.59
C GLY A 291 -17.24 13.44 -23.15
N SER A 292 -18.20 12.82 -23.86
CA SER A 292 -19.61 12.81 -23.45
C SER A 292 -19.93 11.79 -22.35
N GLY A 293 -18.97 10.96 -21.94
CA GLY A 293 -19.13 9.95 -20.89
C GLY A 293 -19.93 8.71 -21.30
N SER A 294 -20.21 8.51 -22.58
CA SER A 294 -20.92 7.31 -23.08
C SER A 294 -20.55 7.01 -24.53
N LEU A 295 -20.22 5.75 -24.80
CA LEU A 295 -19.87 5.25 -26.13
C LEU A 295 -21.10 4.86 -26.95
N ARG A 296 -21.10 5.21 -28.25
CA ARG A 296 -22.14 4.84 -29.23
C ARG A 296 -21.55 4.02 -30.39
N ASP A 297 -22.38 3.18 -31.02
CA ASP A 297 -22.02 2.27 -32.11
C ASP A 297 -21.19 2.92 -33.23
N HIS A 298 -21.63 4.05 -33.79
CA HIS A 298 -20.95 4.72 -34.90
C HIS A 298 -19.53 5.21 -34.59
N GLN A 299 -19.12 5.21 -33.32
CA GLN A 299 -17.79 5.62 -32.90
C GLN A 299 -16.80 4.44 -32.89
N VAL A 300 -17.28 3.21 -33.08
CA VAL A 300 -16.48 1.98 -33.02
C VAL A 300 -16.23 1.45 -34.42
N ASP A 301 -14.97 1.17 -34.73
CA ASP A 301 -14.59 0.47 -35.96
C ASP A 301 -14.47 -1.04 -35.69
N TRP A 302 -15.59 -1.74 -35.84
CA TRP A 302 -15.69 -3.16 -35.52
C TRP A 302 -14.81 -4.07 -36.39
N VAL A 303 -14.56 -3.68 -37.64
CA VAL A 303 -13.72 -4.43 -38.56
C VAL A 303 -12.28 -4.39 -38.07
N THR A 304 -11.81 -3.19 -37.68
CA THR A 304 -10.47 -2.99 -37.12
C THR A 304 -10.26 -3.80 -35.84
N LEU A 305 -11.23 -3.83 -34.90
CA LEU A 305 -11.13 -4.64 -33.68
C LEU A 305 -10.98 -6.15 -33.96
N LYS A 306 -11.68 -6.63 -35.00
CA LYS A 306 -11.58 -8.03 -35.44
C LYS A 306 -10.20 -8.31 -36.06
N ASP A 307 -9.71 -7.39 -36.89
CA ASP A 307 -8.40 -7.51 -37.54
C ASP A 307 -7.26 -7.49 -36.51
N HIS A 308 -7.33 -6.61 -35.51
CA HIS A 308 -6.41 -6.56 -34.37
C HIS A 308 -6.32 -7.90 -33.63
N ARG A 309 -7.47 -8.55 -33.35
CA ARG A 309 -7.48 -9.88 -32.71
C ARG A 309 -6.70 -10.91 -33.51
N VAL A 310 -6.92 -10.95 -34.82
CA VAL A 310 -6.24 -11.88 -35.73
C VAL A 310 -4.75 -11.56 -35.81
N GLN A 311 -4.39 -10.28 -35.97
CA GLN A 311 -3.01 -9.81 -36.08
C GLN A 311 -2.16 -10.19 -34.86
N HIS A 312 -2.74 -10.12 -33.66
CA HIS A 312 -2.04 -10.47 -32.42
C HIS A 312 -2.24 -11.92 -31.99
N ASN A 313 -2.90 -12.75 -32.80
CA ASN A 313 -3.28 -14.11 -32.46
C ASN A 313 -3.96 -14.18 -31.08
N ALA A 314 -4.79 -13.18 -30.78
CA ALA A 314 -5.47 -13.06 -29.51
C ALA A 314 -6.68 -14.02 -29.46
N THR A 315 -6.88 -14.64 -28.31
CA THR A 315 -8.02 -15.53 -28.04
C THR A 315 -9.33 -14.74 -28.03
N TYR A 316 -9.30 -13.54 -27.44
CA TYR A 316 -10.48 -12.70 -27.23
C TYR A 316 -10.23 -11.25 -27.64
N SER A 317 -11.32 -10.49 -27.80
CA SER A 317 -11.31 -9.04 -28.03
C SER A 317 -12.10 -8.34 -26.94
N LEU A 318 -11.60 -7.21 -26.46
CA LEU A 318 -12.25 -6.39 -25.45
C LEU A 318 -12.22 -4.92 -25.89
N LEU A 319 -13.34 -4.23 -25.70
CA LEU A 319 -13.44 -2.79 -25.82
C LEU A 319 -13.73 -2.19 -24.44
N VAL A 320 -12.83 -1.35 -23.94
CA VAL A 320 -12.99 -0.61 -22.69
C VAL A 320 -13.35 0.85 -22.98
N ALA A 321 -14.47 1.32 -22.47
CA ALA A 321 -14.97 2.67 -22.74
C ALA A 321 -15.86 3.20 -21.61
N PRO A 322 -16.13 4.51 -21.52
CA PRO A 322 -17.12 5.03 -20.58
C PRO A 322 -18.53 4.61 -21.02
N ASN A 323 -19.29 4.01 -20.09
CA ASN A 323 -20.70 3.64 -20.24
C ASN A 323 -21.12 3.15 -21.66
N PRO A 324 -20.56 2.03 -22.16
CA PRO A 324 -20.87 1.46 -23.46
C PRO A 324 -22.23 0.75 -23.42
N LYS A 325 -23.31 1.52 -23.52
CA LYS A 325 -24.69 1.01 -23.45
C LYS A 325 -25.47 1.28 -24.74
N GLY A 326 -26.42 0.41 -25.03
CA GLY A 326 -27.40 0.57 -26.11
C GLY A 326 -27.51 -0.69 -26.96
N THR A 327 -28.75 -1.07 -27.31
CA THR A 327 -29.08 -2.34 -27.97
C THR A 327 -28.22 -2.61 -29.20
N ARG A 328 -28.13 -1.63 -30.11
CA ARG A 328 -27.34 -1.77 -31.35
C ARG A 328 -25.83 -1.94 -31.10
N LEU A 329 -25.27 -1.24 -30.11
CA LEU A 329 -23.85 -1.37 -29.74
C LEU A 329 -23.57 -2.79 -29.22
N VAL A 330 -24.44 -3.30 -28.35
CA VAL A 330 -24.32 -4.65 -27.76
C VAL A 330 -24.49 -5.73 -28.82
N GLU A 331 -25.49 -5.61 -29.70
CA GLU A 331 -25.72 -6.55 -30.80
C GLU A 331 -24.53 -6.60 -31.77
N ARG A 332 -23.96 -5.44 -32.13
CA ARG A 332 -22.75 -5.37 -32.97
C ARG A 332 -21.53 -5.97 -32.27
N ALA A 333 -21.34 -5.69 -30.99
CA ALA A 333 -20.26 -6.30 -30.22
C ALA A 333 -20.36 -7.83 -30.18
N ALA A 334 -21.57 -8.37 -30.02
CA ALA A 334 -21.83 -9.80 -30.12
C ALA A 334 -21.55 -10.35 -31.53
N GLU A 335 -21.98 -9.67 -32.60
CA GLU A 335 -21.72 -10.06 -34.00
C GLU A 335 -20.21 -10.19 -34.29
N TYR A 336 -19.40 -9.24 -33.80
CA TYR A 336 -17.95 -9.21 -34.03
C TYR A 336 -17.15 -10.00 -32.99
N GLN A 337 -17.82 -10.58 -31.97
CA GLN A 337 -17.21 -11.31 -30.86
C GLN A 337 -16.23 -10.43 -30.08
N VAL A 338 -16.69 -9.24 -29.69
CA VAL A 338 -15.97 -8.26 -28.88
C VAL A 338 -16.71 -8.08 -27.56
N ALA A 339 -16.04 -8.29 -26.44
CA ALA A 339 -16.57 -7.99 -25.12
C ALA A 339 -16.60 -6.47 -24.88
N LEU A 340 -17.68 -5.94 -24.30
CA LEU A 340 -17.84 -4.54 -23.94
C LEU A 340 -17.76 -4.39 -22.42
N LEU A 341 -16.68 -3.76 -21.94
CA LEU A 341 -16.48 -3.51 -20.53
C LEU A 341 -16.52 -2.00 -20.25
N ALA A 342 -17.43 -1.58 -19.39
CA ALA A 342 -17.44 -0.22 -18.90
C ALA A 342 -16.16 0.06 -18.09
N ALA A 343 -15.56 1.23 -18.29
CA ALA A 343 -14.41 1.68 -17.49
C ALA A 343 -14.70 1.63 -15.97
N ASP A 344 -15.92 2.00 -15.56
CA ASP A 344 -16.37 1.89 -14.16
C ASP A 344 -16.37 0.44 -13.68
N LYS A 345 -16.77 -0.51 -14.53
CA LYS A 345 -16.76 -1.95 -14.17
C LYS A 345 -15.34 -2.48 -14.06
N LEU A 346 -14.42 -2.06 -14.93
CA LEU A 346 -13.00 -2.39 -14.79
C LEU A 346 -12.41 -1.82 -13.48
N ALA A 347 -12.78 -0.59 -13.13
CA ALA A 347 -12.39 0.04 -11.88
C ALA A 347 -12.95 -0.71 -10.65
N ASP A 348 -14.21 -1.15 -10.70
CA ASP A 348 -14.84 -1.94 -9.65
C ASP A 348 -14.17 -3.31 -9.49
N LEU A 349 -13.78 -3.96 -10.60
CA LEU A 349 -13.00 -5.20 -10.59
C LEU A 349 -11.64 -5.00 -9.90
N CYS A 350 -10.96 -3.87 -10.11
CA CYS A 350 -9.72 -3.55 -9.40
C CYS A 350 -9.96 -3.38 -7.90
N LEU A 351 -10.98 -2.62 -7.50
CA LEU A 351 -11.32 -2.46 -6.08
C LEU A 351 -11.64 -3.82 -5.43
N GLN A 352 -12.42 -4.65 -6.10
CA GLN A 352 -12.76 -5.99 -5.65
C GLN A 352 -11.53 -6.90 -5.53
N HIS A 353 -10.62 -6.88 -6.52
CA HIS A 353 -9.39 -7.67 -6.48
C HIS A 353 -8.45 -7.24 -5.34
N GLY A 354 -8.41 -5.94 -5.02
CA GLY A 354 -7.66 -5.43 -3.86
C GLY A 354 -8.14 -5.98 -2.51
N GLU A 355 -9.42 -6.34 -2.42
CA GLU A 355 -10.04 -6.95 -1.23
C GLU A 355 -10.05 -8.49 -1.28
N ALA A 356 -10.27 -9.04 -2.47
CA ALA A 356 -10.44 -10.47 -2.72
C ALA A 356 -9.74 -10.83 -4.04
N PRO A 357 -8.41 -11.03 -4.01
CA PRO A 357 -7.66 -11.43 -5.20
C PRO A 357 -8.21 -12.74 -5.75
N LEU A 358 -8.36 -12.78 -7.07
CA LEU A 358 -8.85 -13.91 -7.85
C LEU A 358 -7.77 -14.42 -8.79
N ASP A 359 -7.86 -15.68 -9.19
CA ASP A 359 -6.94 -16.23 -10.17
C ASP A 359 -7.28 -15.77 -11.61
N LEU A 360 -6.32 -15.91 -12.53
CA LEU A 360 -6.52 -15.46 -13.91
C LEU A 360 -7.53 -16.31 -14.67
N LYS A 361 -7.87 -17.52 -14.20
CA LYS A 361 -8.88 -18.35 -14.84
C LYS A 361 -10.29 -17.88 -14.47
N GLU A 362 -10.48 -17.38 -13.26
CA GLU A 362 -11.73 -16.78 -12.80
C GLU A 362 -12.12 -15.57 -13.64
N TYR A 363 -11.16 -14.81 -14.19
CA TYR A 363 -11.42 -13.68 -15.08
C TYR A 363 -11.72 -14.04 -16.54
N GLU A 364 -11.38 -15.24 -17.00
CA GLU A 364 -11.57 -15.66 -18.40
C GLU A 364 -13.01 -15.49 -18.93
N PRO A 365 -14.08 -15.79 -18.14
CA PRO A 365 -15.47 -15.59 -18.58
C PRO A 365 -15.79 -14.15 -19.00
N LEU A 366 -15.07 -13.14 -18.52
CA LEU A 366 -15.30 -11.74 -18.92
C LEU A 366 -15.05 -11.48 -20.40
N PHE A 367 -14.24 -12.31 -21.06
CA PHE A 367 -13.79 -12.07 -22.43
C PHE A 367 -14.39 -13.06 -23.44
N ARG A 368 -15.02 -14.13 -22.94
CA ARG A 368 -15.42 -15.28 -23.76
C ARG A 368 -16.54 -14.93 -24.74
N ASP A 369 -17.53 -14.20 -24.26
CA ASP A 369 -18.72 -13.85 -25.03
C ASP A 369 -18.62 -12.40 -25.53
N GLY A 370 -19.04 -12.16 -26.77
CA GLY A 370 -19.18 -10.80 -27.29
C GLY A 370 -20.46 -10.13 -26.78
N GLY A 371 -20.45 -8.80 -26.67
CA GLY A 371 -21.55 -8.02 -26.10
C GLY A 371 -21.21 -7.45 -24.73
N GLU A 372 -22.22 -7.07 -23.95
CA GLU A 372 -22.03 -6.51 -22.60
C GLU A 372 -21.46 -7.56 -21.65
N VAL A 373 -20.39 -7.20 -20.95
CA VAL A 373 -19.73 -8.10 -20.00
C VAL A 373 -20.56 -8.25 -18.72
N ASP A 374 -20.85 -9.50 -18.36
CA ASP A 374 -21.44 -9.86 -17.06
C ASP A 374 -20.35 -10.16 -16.02
N THR A 375 -20.35 -9.41 -14.91
CA THR A 375 -19.41 -9.59 -13.80
C THR A 375 -19.91 -10.53 -12.70
N ASN A 376 -21.15 -11.05 -12.79
CA ASN A 376 -21.78 -11.82 -11.71
C ASN A 376 -20.95 -13.01 -11.25
N GLN A 377 -20.30 -13.74 -12.17
CA GLN A 377 -19.46 -14.89 -11.83
C GLN A 377 -18.23 -14.46 -11.01
N ILE A 378 -17.63 -13.32 -11.36
CA ILE A 378 -16.51 -12.72 -10.62
C ILE A 378 -16.98 -12.27 -9.23
N ASP A 379 -18.14 -11.64 -9.16
CA ASP A 379 -18.74 -11.18 -7.89
C ASP A 379 -19.03 -12.37 -6.95
N VAL A 380 -19.45 -13.51 -7.48
CA VAL A 380 -19.64 -14.75 -6.71
C VAL A 380 -18.29 -15.30 -6.22
N ALA A 381 -17.29 -15.39 -7.10
CA ALA A 381 -15.95 -15.86 -6.76
C ALA A 381 -15.29 -15.01 -5.67
N ALA A 382 -15.31 -13.68 -5.81
CA ALA A 382 -14.78 -12.74 -4.83
C ALA A 382 -15.48 -12.86 -3.47
N ARG A 383 -16.81 -12.95 -3.45
CA ARG A 383 -17.56 -13.16 -2.19
C ARG A 383 -17.20 -14.48 -1.53
N ASN A 384 -17.03 -15.55 -2.31
CA ASN A 384 -16.61 -16.84 -1.76
C ASN A 384 -15.19 -16.77 -1.18
N SER A 385 -14.25 -16.09 -1.86
CA SER A 385 -12.89 -15.85 -1.35
C SER A 385 -12.90 -15.09 -0.01
N VAL A 386 -13.69 -14.01 0.10
CA VAL A 386 -13.87 -13.29 1.38
C VAL A 386 -14.44 -14.20 2.47
N ARG A 387 -15.49 -14.98 2.15
CA ARG A 387 -16.14 -15.89 3.10
C ARG A 387 -15.17 -16.95 3.62
N LEU A 388 -14.35 -17.56 2.75
CA LEU A 388 -13.35 -18.55 3.16
C LEU A 388 -12.29 -17.93 4.09
N ARG A 389 -11.85 -16.70 3.82
CA ARG A 389 -10.93 -15.98 4.73
C ARG A 389 -11.57 -15.70 6.09
N GLN A 390 -12.84 -15.31 6.12
CA GLN A 390 -13.59 -15.13 7.37
C GLN A 390 -13.75 -16.45 8.13
N LEU A 391 -14.02 -17.55 7.41
CA LEU A 391 -14.12 -18.89 8.00
C LEU A 391 -12.80 -19.31 8.64
N ALA A 392 -11.68 -19.14 7.93
CA ALA A 392 -10.36 -19.41 8.47
C ALA A 392 -10.06 -18.61 9.77
N ALA A 393 -10.39 -17.31 9.78
CA ALA A 393 -10.22 -16.45 10.96
C ALA A 393 -11.11 -16.87 12.14
N ALA A 394 -12.37 -17.25 11.87
CA ALA A 394 -13.29 -17.73 12.89
C ALA A 394 -12.82 -19.06 13.51
N LEU A 395 -12.33 -19.99 12.68
CA LEU A 395 -11.77 -21.26 13.13
C LEU A 395 -10.55 -21.05 14.05
N CYS A 396 -9.61 -20.20 13.65
CA CYS A 396 -8.47 -19.83 14.48
C CYS A 396 -8.89 -19.22 15.82
N THR A 397 -9.91 -18.34 15.82
CA THR A 397 -10.47 -17.76 17.05
C THR A 397 -11.06 -18.84 17.96
N LYS A 398 -11.84 -19.78 17.41
CA LYS A 398 -12.41 -20.89 18.19
C LYS A 398 -11.36 -21.83 18.77
N LEU A 399 -10.31 -22.12 18.00
CA LEU A 399 -9.17 -22.89 18.49
C LEU A 399 -8.43 -22.16 19.63
N ALA A 400 -8.31 -20.83 19.59
CA ALA A 400 -7.75 -20.05 20.69
C ALA A 400 -8.63 -20.12 21.96
N GLU A 401 -9.93 -19.90 21.80
CA GLU A 401 -10.89 -19.86 22.91
C GLU A 401 -10.97 -21.18 23.67
N GLN A 402 -10.75 -22.31 22.99
CA GLN A 402 -10.88 -23.65 23.56
C GLN A 402 -9.54 -24.32 23.91
N ALA A 403 -8.42 -23.61 23.73
CA ALA A 403 -7.08 -24.18 23.92
C ALA A 403 -6.86 -24.71 25.34
N ASP A 404 -7.31 -23.96 26.36
CA ASP A 404 -7.10 -24.30 27.77
C ASP A 404 -8.17 -25.25 28.33
N THR A 405 -9.29 -25.43 27.64
CA THR A 405 -10.47 -26.19 28.12
C THR A 405 -10.59 -27.56 27.49
N VAL A 406 -10.49 -27.65 26.16
CA VAL A 406 -10.73 -28.88 25.38
C VAL A 406 -9.45 -29.33 24.66
N GLY A 407 -8.52 -28.41 24.40
CA GLY A 407 -7.27 -28.70 23.72
C GLY A 407 -7.47 -28.80 22.20
N ARG A 408 -7.40 -30.03 21.66
CA ARG A 408 -7.49 -30.27 20.21
C ARG A 408 -8.95 -30.42 19.77
N LEU A 409 -9.32 -29.77 18.67
CA LEU A 409 -10.67 -29.81 18.11
C LEU A 409 -10.68 -30.37 16.69
N THR A 410 -11.61 -31.27 16.38
CA THR A 410 -11.81 -31.77 15.02
C THR A 410 -12.62 -30.78 14.18
N ALA A 411 -12.67 -31.00 12.85
CA ALA A 411 -13.53 -30.23 11.96
C ALA A 411 -15.00 -30.30 12.40
N ARG A 412 -15.46 -31.47 12.86
CA ARG A 412 -16.80 -31.68 13.40
C ARG A 412 -17.06 -30.86 14.65
N ASP A 413 -16.12 -30.83 15.59
CA ASP A 413 -16.27 -30.05 16.83
C ASP A 413 -16.39 -28.55 16.51
N LEU A 414 -15.53 -28.06 15.61
CA LEU A 414 -15.55 -26.66 15.18
C LEU A 414 -16.83 -26.32 14.41
N TRP A 415 -17.31 -27.22 13.56
CA TRP A 415 -18.59 -27.07 12.87
C TRP A 415 -19.76 -26.94 13.87
N LEU A 416 -19.80 -27.80 14.89
CA LEU A 416 -20.81 -27.74 15.95
C LEU A 416 -20.71 -26.44 16.76
N LEU A 417 -19.51 -26.01 17.14
CA LEU A 417 -19.26 -24.76 17.86
C LEU A 417 -19.65 -23.52 17.05
N MET A 418 -19.58 -23.59 15.72
CA MET A 418 -19.93 -22.48 14.83
C MET A 418 -21.40 -22.49 14.39
N SER A 419 -22.17 -23.55 14.68
CA SER A 419 -23.57 -23.71 14.23
C SER A 419 -24.52 -22.55 14.62
N GLY A 420 -24.16 -21.80 15.67
CA GLY A 420 -24.88 -20.58 16.09
C GLY A 420 -24.66 -19.36 15.20
N SER A 421 -23.66 -19.38 14.30
CA SER A 421 -23.29 -18.26 13.42
C SER A 421 -23.72 -18.50 11.97
N ASP A 422 -23.99 -17.44 11.21
CA ASP A 422 -24.34 -17.55 9.78
C ASP A 422 -23.21 -18.21 8.97
N LEU A 423 -21.96 -17.95 9.36
CA LEU A 423 -20.79 -18.56 8.73
C LEU A 423 -20.73 -20.07 8.97
N GLY A 424 -21.02 -20.54 10.18
CA GLY A 424 -21.10 -21.97 10.47
C GLY A 424 -22.29 -22.66 9.79
N ARG A 425 -23.45 -22.00 9.69
CA ARG A 425 -24.64 -22.54 9.02
C ARG A 425 -24.48 -22.68 7.50
N THR A 426 -23.66 -21.81 6.90
CA THR A 426 -23.38 -21.82 5.46
C THR A 426 -22.14 -22.66 5.11
N SER A 427 -21.48 -23.24 6.10
CA SER A 427 -20.30 -24.10 5.92
C SER A 427 -20.63 -25.58 6.17
N SER A 428 -19.84 -26.47 5.57
CA SER A 428 -19.90 -27.91 5.82
C SER A 428 -18.71 -28.37 6.65
N GLU A 429 -18.83 -29.54 7.31
CA GLU A 429 -17.70 -30.18 8.00
C GLU A 429 -16.51 -30.40 7.04
N GLN A 430 -16.80 -30.81 5.79
CA GLN A 430 -15.78 -31.03 4.77
C GLN A 430 -15.06 -29.74 4.36
N GLU A 431 -15.80 -28.63 4.26
CA GLU A 431 -15.20 -27.33 3.95
C GLU A 431 -14.32 -26.84 5.10
N ILE A 432 -14.77 -27.00 6.34
CA ILE A 432 -13.96 -26.69 7.53
C ILE A 432 -12.69 -27.53 7.54
N GLN A 433 -12.78 -28.81 7.20
CA GLN A 433 -11.64 -29.70 7.07
C GLN A 433 -10.63 -29.17 6.02
N TRP A 434 -11.08 -28.79 4.82
CA TRP A 434 -10.20 -28.20 3.80
C TRP A 434 -9.49 -26.92 4.27
N VAL A 435 -10.21 -26.03 4.97
CA VAL A 435 -9.63 -24.80 5.51
C VAL A 435 -8.60 -25.12 6.60
N LEU A 436 -8.88 -26.08 7.48
CA LEU A 436 -7.94 -26.51 8.51
C LEU A 436 -6.67 -27.13 7.92
N ASP A 437 -6.80 -27.93 6.87
CA ASP A 437 -5.66 -28.52 6.17
C ASP A 437 -4.80 -27.44 5.50
N ALA A 438 -5.42 -26.42 4.88
CA ALA A 438 -4.71 -25.27 4.34
C ALA A 438 -3.98 -24.47 5.44
N LEU A 439 -4.63 -24.24 6.58
CA LEU A 439 -4.03 -23.56 7.73
C LEU A 439 -2.90 -24.38 8.39
N ALA A 440 -2.98 -25.71 8.31
CA ALA A 440 -1.98 -26.64 8.83
C ALA A 440 -0.78 -26.84 7.90
N SER A 441 -0.90 -26.44 6.63
CA SER A 441 0.18 -26.50 5.65
C SER A 441 1.47 -25.90 6.22
N PRO A 442 2.65 -26.51 6.02
CA PRO A 442 3.92 -26.00 6.55
C PRO A 442 4.23 -24.54 6.19
N ILE A 443 3.73 -24.09 5.04
CA ILE A 443 3.92 -22.72 4.53
C ILE A 443 3.06 -21.72 5.33
N VAL A 444 1.82 -22.07 5.65
CA VAL A 444 0.91 -21.23 6.43
C VAL A 444 1.19 -21.41 7.93
N GLY A 445 1.05 -22.65 8.42
CA GLY A 445 1.31 -23.10 9.77
C GLY A 445 0.64 -22.27 10.84
N ALA A 446 -0.62 -21.88 10.59
CA ALA A 446 -1.47 -21.20 11.57
C ALA A 446 -1.99 -22.18 12.63
N VAL A 447 -2.22 -23.44 12.25
CA VAL A 447 -2.68 -24.52 13.14
C VAL A 447 -1.73 -25.73 13.05
N GLN A 448 -1.75 -26.57 14.09
CA GLN A 448 -1.06 -27.86 14.12
C GLN A 448 -2.08 -29.00 14.19
N GLY A 449 -1.95 -29.93 13.26
CA GLY A 449 -2.82 -31.10 13.12
C GLY A 449 -2.71 -31.63 11.70
N SER A 450 -2.70 -32.95 11.54
CA SER A 450 -2.49 -33.58 10.23
C SER A 450 -3.44 -34.74 9.98
N ASN A 451 -4.42 -34.96 10.86
CA ASN A 451 -5.41 -36.03 10.74
C ASN A 451 -6.76 -35.56 11.32
N PRO A 452 -7.88 -35.71 10.59
CA PRO A 452 -9.24 -35.41 11.05
C PRO A 452 -9.58 -36.01 12.42
N ALA A 453 -9.01 -37.19 12.75
CA ALA A 453 -9.26 -37.88 14.01
C ALA A 453 -8.45 -37.32 15.20
N SER A 454 -7.34 -36.64 14.95
CA SER A 454 -6.43 -36.14 15.99
C SER A 454 -6.74 -34.71 16.44
N GLY A 455 -7.53 -33.97 15.65
CA GLY A 455 -7.89 -32.59 15.93
C GLY A 455 -6.75 -31.58 15.76
N TYR A 456 -7.14 -30.32 15.65
CA TYR A 456 -6.28 -29.17 15.40
C TYR A 456 -6.15 -28.31 16.67
N VAL A 457 -5.05 -27.59 16.77
CA VAL A 457 -4.80 -26.54 17.77
C VAL A 457 -4.08 -25.38 17.09
N LEU A 458 -4.15 -24.16 17.64
CA LEU A 458 -3.33 -23.06 17.14
C LEU A 458 -1.84 -23.38 17.27
N ALA A 459 -1.08 -23.13 16.21
CA ALA A 459 0.35 -23.40 16.16
C ALA A 459 1.18 -22.32 16.88
N SER A 460 0.73 -21.07 16.79
CA SER A 460 1.46 -19.89 17.27
C SER A 460 0.56 -18.64 17.24
N HIS A 461 1.09 -17.51 17.73
CA HIS A 461 0.42 -16.22 17.62
C HIS A 461 0.17 -15.84 16.15
N PRO A 462 -1.01 -15.28 15.77
CA PRO A 462 -1.36 -14.97 14.37
C PRO A 462 -0.33 -14.15 13.58
N ARG A 463 0.46 -13.33 14.29
CA ARG A 463 1.57 -12.54 13.72
C ARG A 463 2.65 -13.40 13.04
N VAL A 464 2.87 -14.64 13.49
CA VAL A 464 3.86 -15.55 12.90
C VAL A 464 3.37 -16.04 11.53
N CYS A 465 2.10 -16.45 11.42
CA CYS A 465 1.47 -16.81 10.15
C CYS A 465 1.52 -15.62 9.16
N GLN A 466 1.16 -14.42 9.63
CA GLN A 466 1.26 -13.21 8.81
C GLN A 466 2.68 -12.98 8.27
N MET A 467 3.71 -13.13 9.12
CA MET A 467 5.10 -12.97 8.69
C MET A 467 5.49 -14.01 7.64
N ARG A 468 5.08 -15.28 7.80
CA ARG A 468 5.36 -16.34 6.81
C ARG A 468 4.78 -16.03 5.45
N LEU A 469 3.50 -15.65 5.40
CA LEU A 469 2.82 -15.30 4.15
C LEU A 469 3.44 -14.07 3.48
N LEU A 470 3.84 -13.06 4.27
CA LEU A 470 4.56 -11.89 3.75
C LEU A 470 5.93 -12.24 3.17
N LEU A 471 6.68 -13.13 3.82
CA LEU A 471 7.99 -13.58 3.33
C LEU A 471 7.84 -14.41 2.05
N LEU A 472 6.88 -15.35 2.02
CA LEU A 472 6.57 -16.11 0.81
C LEU A 472 6.23 -15.18 -0.36
N GLY A 473 5.37 -14.18 -0.14
CA GLY A 473 5.02 -13.21 -1.18
C GLY A 473 6.23 -12.42 -1.70
N ARG A 474 7.24 -12.16 -0.85
CA ARG A 474 8.48 -11.51 -1.28
C ARG A 474 9.35 -12.43 -2.14
N GLU A 475 9.45 -13.70 -1.78
CA GLU A 475 10.21 -14.69 -2.55
C GLU A 475 9.60 -14.90 -3.94
N LEU A 476 8.27 -15.04 -4.01
CA LEU A 476 7.55 -15.21 -5.28
C LEU A 476 7.65 -13.97 -6.20
N ASN A 477 7.74 -12.77 -5.63
CA ASN A 477 7.92 -11.54 -6.41
C ASN A 477 9.38 -11.30 -6.86
N ALA A 478 10.36 -11.93 -6.21
CA ALA A 478 11.78 -11.71 -6.51
C ALA A 478 12.23 -12.40 -7.82
N GLU A 479 11.49 -13.40 -8.29
CA GLU A 479 11.77 -14.14 -9.53
C GLU A 479 11.18 -13.50 -10.80
N GLY A 480 10.52 -12.34 -10.67
CA GLY A 480 9.81 -11.65 -11.76
C GLY A 480 10.54 -10.49 -12.45
N ASN A 481 11.88 -10.39 -12.33
CA ASN A 481 12.69 -9.36 -13.02
C ASN A 481 13.46 -9.94 -14.22
#